data_AF-T0YQM8-F1
#
_entry.id   AF-T0YQM8-F1
#
_cell.length_a   1.000
_cell.length_b   1.000
_cell.length_c   1.000
_cell.angle_alpha   90.00
_cell.angle_beta   90.00
_cell.angle_gamma   90.00
#
_symmetry.space_group_name_H-M   'P 1'
#
loop_
_entity.id
_entity.type
_entity.pdbx_description
1 polymer ?
#
loop_
_entity_poly.entity_id
_entity_poly.type
_entity_poly.pdbx_seq_one_letter_code
_entity_poly.pdbx_strand_id
1 'polypeptide(L)' 'LAGGSSLKEVADVLRHRSLNTTLIYAKLDSRKLVEVALPWPGRAA' A
#
# COMPACT_ATOMS: atom_id res chain seq x y z
N LEU A 1 -0.42 -16.66 -11.64
CA LEU A 1 0.45 -15.46 -11.57
C LEU A 1 -0.11 -14.57 -10.46
N ALA A 2 0.50 -14.59 -9.27
CA ALA A 2 -0.04 -13.96 -8.05
C ALA A 2 0.76 -12.71 -7.62
N GLY A 3 1.45 -12.07 -8.57
CA GLY A 3 2.12 -10.79 -8.33
C GLY A 3 1.21 -9.67 -8.78
N GLY A 4 0.57 -8.96 -7.85
CA GLY A 4 -0.18 -7.75 -8.18
C GLY A 4 0.72 -6.71 -8.84
N SER A 5 0.14 -5.82 -9.64
CA SER A 5 0.86 -4.70 -10.26
C SER A 5 1.20 -3.63 -9.23
N SER A 6 2.31 -2.93 -9.46
CA SER A 6 2.68 -1.78 -8.63
C SER A 6 1.69 -0.63 -8.84
N LEU A 7 1.47 0.18 -7.79
CA LEU A 7 0.59 1.35 -7.87
C LEU A 7 1.03 2.35 -8.95
N LYS A 8 2.35 2.40 -9.23
CA LYS A 8 2.93 3.24 -10.26
C LYS A 8 2.52 2.78 -11.66
N GLU A 9 2.57 1.49 -11.95
CA GLU A 9 2.10 0.94 -13.24
C GLU A 9 0.61 1.25 -13.47
N VAL A 10 -0.21 1.13 -12.42
CA VAL A 10 -1.64 1.51 -12.49
C VAL A 10 -1.80 3.01 -12.77
N ALA A 11 -0.98 3.86 -12.14
CA ALA A 11 -1.01 5.29 -12.38
C ALA A 11 -0.57 5.65 -13.81
N ASP A 12 0.46 4.97 -14.33
CA ASP A 12 0.96 5.17 -15.68
C ASP A 12 -0.08 4.76 -16.74
N VAL A 13 -0.75 3.62 -16.55
CA VAL A 13 -1.85 3.17 -17.42
C VAL A 13 -3.02 4.14 -17.43
N LEU A 14 -3.41 4.65 -16.26
CA LEU A 14 -4.49 5.63 -16.13
C LEU A 14 -4.06 7.07 -16.49
N ARG A 15 -2.78 7.27 -16.82
CA ARG A 15 -2.16 8.58 -17.10
C ARG A 15 -2.36 9.59 -15.96
N HIS A 16 -2.38 9.10 -14.72
CA HIS A 16 -2.47 9.93 -13.54
C HIS A 16 -1.13 10.65 -13.30
N ARG A 17 -1.18 11.98 -13.21
CA ARG A 17 -0.01 12.81 -12.88
C ARG A 17 0.43 12.68 -11.42
N SER A 18 -0.46 12.20 -10.56
CA SER A 18 -0.23 12.03 -9.12
C SER A 18 -0.64 10.63 -8.71
N LEU A 19 0.21 9.95 -7.92
CA LEU A 19 -0.14 8.65 -7.35
C LEU A 19 -1.34 8.74 -6.38
N ASN A 20 -1.59 9.92 -5.79
CA ASN A 20 -2.72 10.11 -4.88
C ASN A 20 -4.06 9.86 -5.55
N THR A 21 -4.21 10.20 -6.83
CA THR A 21 -5.46 9.93 -7.58
C THR A 21 -5.62 8.45 -7.92
N THR A 22 -4.54 7.65 -7.82
CA THR A 22 -4.53 6.20 -8.02
C THR A 22 -4.69 5.41 -6.73
N LEU A 23 -4.48 6.02 -5.55
CA LEU A 23 -4.54 5.34 -4.25
C LEU A 23 -5.87 4.62 -3.99
N ILE A 24 -6.95 5.05 -4.62
CA ILE A 24 -8.26 4.37 -4.55
C ILE A 24 -8.22 2.93 -5.08
N TYR A 25 -7.23 2.58 -5.90
CA TYR A 25 -7.01 1.24 -6.45
C TYR A 25 -5.96 0.42 -5.66
N ALA A 26 -5.34 1.01 -4.63
CA ALA A 26 -4.35 0.30 -3.83
C ALA A 26 -5.03 -0.79 -2.99
N LYS A 27 -4.53 -2.02 -3.11
CA LYS A 27 -4.88 -3.12 -2.19
C LYS A 27 -3.77 -3.28 -1.15
N LEU A 28 -4.15 -3.21 0.12
CA LEU A 28 -3.24 -3.31 1.24
C LEU A 28 -3.04 -4.78 1.65
N ASP A 29 -1.78 -5.19 1.76
CA ASP A 29 -1.43 -6.53 2.26
C ASP A 29 -1.32 -6.50 3.79
N SER A 30 -2.40 -6.92 4.45
CA SER A 30 -2.49 -6.95 5.91
C SER A 30 -1.45 -7.86 6.57
N ARG A 31 -0.96 -8.90 5.87
CA ARG A 31 0.04 -9.83 6.43
C ARG A 31 1.40 -9.16 6.50
N LYS A 32 1.79 -8.47 5.42
CA LYS A 32 3.04 -7.69 5.38
C LYS A 32 3.02 -6.49 6.33
N LEU A 33 1.84 -5.93 6.60
CA LEU A 33 1.72 -4.85 7.59
C LEU A 33 2.09 -5.25 9.01
N VAL A 34 1.96 -6.53 9.37
CA VAL A 34 2.35 -7.02 10.70
C VAL A 34 3.85 -6.89 10.91
N GLU A 35 4.67 -7.07 9.86
CA GLU A 35 6.13 -7.01 9.95
C GLU A 35 6.65 -5.62 10.33
N VAL A 36 5.91 -4.57 9.98
CA VAL A 36 6.27 -3.18 10.25
C VAL A 36 5.49 -2.59 11.43
N ALA A 37 4.60 -3.36 12.05
CA ALA A 37 3.80 -2.91 13.18
C ALA A 37 4.68 -2.77 14.42
N LEU A 38 4.92 -1.52 14.86
CA LEU A 38 5.55 -1.25 16.14
C LEU A 38 4.54 -1.49 17.28
N PRO A 39 5.03 -1.87 18.49
CA PRO A 39 4.18 -1.95 19.66
C PRO A 39 3.50 -0.59 19.89
N TRP A 40 2.24 -0.65 20.34
CA TRP A 40 1.45 0.55 20.58
C TRP A 40 2.16 1.46 21.61
N PRO A 41 2.44 2.73 21.28
CA PRO A 41 3.05 3.64 22.24
C PRO A 41 2.07 3.85 23.41
N GLY A 42 2.47 3.41 24.61
CA GLY A 42 1.63 3.44 25.82
C GLY A 42 1.24 2.06 26.36
N ARG A 43 1.73 0.96 25.79
CA ARG A 43 1.58 -0.40 26.34
C ARG A 43 2.92 -1.10 26.66
N ALA A 44 4.00 -0.34 26.82
CA ALA A 44 5.16 -0.84 27.55
C ALA A 44 4.82 -0.77 29.04
N ALA A 45 4.40 -1.90 29.60
CA ALA A 45 4.51 -2.16 31.03
C ALA A 45 5.94 -2.63 31.33
#